data_AF-A0A087XB23-F1
#
_entry.id   AF-A0A087XB23-F1
#
_cell.length_a   1.000
_cell.length_b   1.000
_cell.length_c   1.000
_cell.angle_alpha   90.00
_cell.angle_beta   90.00
_cell.angle_gamma   90.00
#
_symmetry.space_group_name_H-M   'P 1'
#
loop_
_entity.id
_entity.type
_entity.pdbx_description
1 polymer ?
#
loop_
_entity_poly.entity_id
_entity_poly.type
_entity_poly.pdbx_seq_one_letter_code
_entity_poly.pdbx_strand_id
1 'polypeptide(L)'
;MRAPRASWGAPAVLLLLLLLLASGSAHGYKPVIIVHGILDGPEQFKNLSGFINEVHPGTEVQIISLFNNCKSMKPLWIQVPEFRKVIEKIMTARPEGVHVLCFSQGGLVCRAVLSTSPNHNVHTFISLSSPLAGQYGDTDYLNWLPGCVKKTAFLFCYNKVGQHFSFCDYWNDPHHRACYLKGNTFLPPINGEIPHQHLKDWRENFLRIKKMVLIGGPDDGVITPWQSSHFGFYDSNEDVVEMRNQAFYKNDTFGLKTLDARGDVSVCVQSGVKHTNWHSNFTVFKNCIEKWLI
;
A
#
# COMPACT_ATOMS: atom_id res chain seq x y z
N MET A 1 54.28 -33.52 32.01
CA MET A 1 53.29 -34.22 31.19
C MET A 1 52.84 -33.28 30.08
N ARG A 2 53.21 -33.55 28.81
CA ARG A 2 52.81 -32.71 27.66
C ARG A 2 51.51 -33.29 27.10
N ALA A 3 50.46 -32.46 27.00
CA ALA A 3 49.19 -32.86 26.42
C ALA A 3 49.35 -33.22 24.93
N PRO A 4 48.58 -34.20 24.40
CA PRO A 4 48.69 -34.58 22.99
C PRO A 4 48.11 -33.46 22.11
N ARG A 5 48.85 -33.07 21.07
CA ARG A 5 48.32 -32.21 20.01
C ARG A 5 47.36 -33.03 19.15
N ALA A 6 46.08 -32.70 19.21
CA ALA A 6 45.08 -33.27 18.32
C ALA A 6 45.34 -32.81 16.88
N SER A 7 45.86 -33.70 16.02
CA SER A 7 45.95 -33.48 14.58
C SER A 7 44.59 -33.80 13.95
N TRP A 8 43.88 -32.77 13.50
CA TRP A 8 42.64 -32.95 12.75
C TRP A 8 42.99 -33.52 11.38
N GLY A 9 42.47 -34.71 11.06
CA GLY A 9 42.67 -35.32 9.74
C GLY A 9 42.05 -34.46 8.63
N ALA A 10 42.64 -34.47 7.44
CA ALA A 10 42.14 -33.77 6.25
C ALA A 10 40.61 -33.92 5.99
N PRO A 11 39.95 -35.07 6.28
CA PRO A 11 38.50 -35.19 6.14
C PRO A 11 37.70 -34.30 7.10
N ALA A 12 38.19 -34.10 8.32
CA ALA A 12 37.51 -33.28 9.33
C ALA A 12 37.58 -31.79 9.00
N VAL A 13 38.70 -31.35 8.39
CA VAL A 13 38.87 -29.98 7.89
C VAL A 13 37.96 -29.73 6.68
N LEU A 14 37.82 -30.71 5.77
CA LEU A 14 36.92 -30.64 4.62
C LEU A 14 35.44 -30.61 5.05
N LEU A 15 35.06 -31.39 6.06
CA LEU A 15 33.70 -31.40 6.62
C LEU A 15 33.37 -30.06 7.31
N LEU A 16 34.33 -29.48 8.05
CA LEU A 16 34.17 -28.15 8.64
C LEU A 16 34.03 -27.06 7.57
N LEU A 17 34.81 -27.12 6.48
CA LEU A 17 34.71 -26.20 5.36
C LEU A 17 33.37 -26.32 4.63
N LEU A 18 32.85 -27.55 4.45
CA LEU A 18 31.52 -27.78 3.88
C LEU A 18 30.39 -27.26 4.80
N LEU A 19 30.53 -27.41 6.12
CA LEU A 19 29.60 -26.84 7.10
C LEU A 19 29.67 -25.30 7.17
N LEU A 20 30.86 -24.72 6.99
CA LEU A 20 31.08 -23.27 6.91
C LEU A 20 30.57 -22.67 5.58
N LEU A 21 30.66 -23.43 4.48
CA LEU A 21 30.06 -23.07 3.19
C LEU A 21 28.54 -23.22 3.22
N ALA A 22 28.01 -24.20 3.97
CA ALA A 22 26.56 -24.38 4.19
C ALA A 22 25.96 -23.38 5.20
N SER A 23 26.81 -22.64 5.94
CA SER A 23 26.40 -21.51 6.79
C SER A 23 26.55 -20.16 6.10
N GLY A 24 26.62 -20.16 4.75
CA GLY A 24 26.17 -19.00 3.98
C GLY A 24 24.79 -18.62 4.50
N SER A 25 24.68 -17.43 5.08
CA SER A 25 23.44 -16.96 5.71
C SER A 25 22.32 -17.10 4.70
N ALA A 26 21.44 -18.08 4.90
CA ALA A 26 20.16 -18.11 4.21
C ALA A 26 19.38 -16.91 4.76
N HIS A 27 19.63 -15.73 4.18
CA HIS A 27 18.86 -14.54 4.46
C HIS A 27 17.49 -14.82 3.87
N GLY A 28 16.56 -15.30 4.71
CA GLY A 28 15.18 -15.50 4.32
C GLY A 28 14.59 -14.17 3.85
N TYR A 29 13.72 -14.23 2.86
CA TYR A 29 12.97 -13.06 2.38
C TYR A 29 12.16 -12.45 3.53
N LYS A 30 12.05 -11.12 3.54
CA LYS A 30 11.22 -10.43 4.53
C LYS A 30 9.76 -10.86 4.39
N PRO A 31 9.01 -10.98 5.49
CA PRO A 31 7.58 -11.30 5.41
C PRO A 31 6.80 -10.26 4.61
N VAL A 32 5.79 -10.72 3.89
CA VAL A 32 4.89 -9.89 3.08
C VAL A 32 3.52 -9.86 3.74
N ILE A 33 3.09 -8.68 4.17
CA ILE A 33 1.74 -8.43 4.67
C ILE A 33 0.88 -7.96 3.50
N ILE A 34 -0.27 -8.59 3.27
CA ILE A 34 -1.21 -8.22 2.21
C ILE A 34 -2.50 -7.66 2.81
N VAL A 35 -2.91 -6.48 2.33
CA VAL A 35 -4.17 -5.82 2.70
C VAL A 35 -5.06 -5.66 1.46
N HIS A 36 -6.28 -6.20 1.55
CA HIS A 36 -7.22 -6.24 0.45
C HIS A 36 -7.97 -4.92 0.21
N GLY A 37 -8.71 -4.86 -0.89
CA GLY A 37 -9.53 -3.72 -1.29
C GLY A 37 -10.97 -3.78 -0.79
N ILE A 38 -11.81 -2.91 -1.35
CA ILE A 38 -13.24 -2.87 -1.07
C ILE A 38 -13.93 -4.10 -1.67
N LEU A 39 -14.86 -4.69 -0.91
CA LEU A 39 -15.61 -5.91 -1.19
C LEU A 39 -14.79 -7.20 -1.35
N ASP A 40 -13.49 -7.16 -1.05
CA ASP A 40 -12.58 -8.32 -1.11
C ASP A 40 -12.34 -8.96 0.26
N GLY A 41 -11.60 -10.07 0.27
CA GLY A 41 -11.00 -10.70 1.43
C GLY A 41 -9.76 -11.53 1.04
N PRO A 42 -9.26 -12.40 1.93
CA PRO A 42 -8.05 -13.18 1.64
C PRO A 42 -8.14 -14.10 0.41
N GLU A 43 -9.33 -14.55 0.06
CA GLU A 43 -9.58 -15.48 -1.05
C GLU A 43 -9.08 -14.93 -2.40
N GLN A 44 -9.25 -13.64 -2.65
CA GLN A 44 -8.83 -12.99 -3.91
C GLN A 44 -7.31 -12.96 -4.09
N PHE A 45 -6.53 -13.12 -3.02
CA PHE A 45 -5.07 -12.98 -3.03
C PHE A 45 -4.33 -14.33 -3.07
N LYS A 46 -5.04 -15.44 -3.27
CA LYS A 46 -4.43 -16.78 -3.42
C LYS A 46 -3.41 -16.84 -4.55
N ASN A 47 -3.72 -16.26 -5.72
CA ASN A 47 -2.79 -16.23 -6.85
C ASN A 47 -1.52 -15.44 -6.53
N LEU A 48 -1.67 -14.24 -5.96
CA LEU A 48 -0.52 -13.41 -5.59
C LEU A 48 0.39 -14.10 -4.57
N SER A 49 -0.21 -14.72 -3.55
CA SER A 49 0.53 -15.51 -2.55
C SER A 49 1.25 -16.70 -3.21
N GLY A 50 0.59 -17.38 -4.15
CA GLY A 50 1.18 -18.44 -4.97
C GLY A 50 2.39 -17.96 -5.76
N PHE A 51 2.29 -16.83 -6.45
CA PHE A 51 3.40 -16.25 -7.22
C PHE A 51 4.60 -15.91 -6.33
N ILE A 52 4.35 -15.32 -5.16
CA ILE A 52 5.41 -15.01 -4.18
C ILE A 52 6.10 -16.30 -3.72
N ASN A 53 5.35 -17.33 -3.36
CA ASN A 53 5.94 -18.58 -2.88
C ASN A 53 6.66 -19.37 -3.98
N GLU A 54 6.21 -19.27 -5.23
CA GLU A 54 6.86 -19.90 -6.38
C GLU A 54 8.23 -19.26 -6.67
N VAL A 55 8.30 -17.93 -6.65
CA VAL A 55 9.53 -17.19 -7.03
C VAL A 55 10.47 -16.97 -5.85
N HIS A 56 9.93 -16.76 -4.65
CA HIS A 56 10.67 -16.61 -3.40
C HIS A 56 10.26 -17.70 -2.37
N PRO A 57 10.66 -18.97 -2.57
CA PRO A 57 10.28 -20.07 -1.68
C PRO A 57 10.65 -19.80 -0.22
N GLY A 58 9.69 -20.02 0.68
CA GLY A 58 9.87 -19.80 2.12
C GLY A 58 9.56 -18.38 2.60
N THR A 59 9.16 -17.46 1.71
CA THR A 59 8.64 -16.15 2.12
C THR A 59 7.37 -16.32 2.94
N GLU A 60 7.35 -15.75 4.14
CA GLU A 60 6.15 -15.69 4.96
C GLU A 60 5.16 -14.67 4.37
N VAL A 61 4.01 -15.14 3.88
CA VAL A 61 2.94 -14.26 3.36
C VAL A 61 1.75 -14.27 4.32
N GLN A 62 1.41 -13.11 4.86
CA GLN A 62 0.26 -12.93 5.74
C GLN A 62 -0.80 -12.05 5.06
N ILE A 63 -1.92 -12.68 4.66
CA ILE A 63 -3.07 -11.98 4.09
C ILE A 63 -4.03 -11.64 5.24
N ILE A 64 -4.14 -10.36 5.59
CA ILE A 64 -4.88 -9.94 6.78
C ILE A 64 -6.39 -10.09 6.53
N SER A 65 -7.04 -10.90 7.37
CA SER A 65 -8.48 -11.18 7.31
C SER A 65 -9.26 -10.26 8.24
N LEU A 66 -9.34 -8.98 7.89
CA LEU A 66 -10.11 -7.95 8.60
C LEU A 66 -10.97 -7.17 7.61
N PHE A 67 -12.20 -6.86 7.99
CA PHE A 67 -13.14 -6.12 7.13
C PHE A 67 -13.43 -6.76 5.76
N ASN A 68 -13.43 -8.10 5.68
CA ASN A 68 -13.75 -8.82 4.45
C ASN A 68 -15.14 -8.46 3.89
N ASN A 69 -15.27 -8.50 2.55
CA ASN A 69 -16.50 -8.31 1.80
C ASN A 69 -17.17 -6.98 2.17
N CYS A 70 -18.49 -6.96 2.44
CA CYS A 70 -19.23 -5.75 2.79
C CYS A 70 -18.70 -5.00 4.02
N LYS A 71 -17.91 -5.65 4.90
CA LYS A 71 -17.33 -4.97 6.07
C LYS A 71 -16.26 -3.93 5.68
N SER A 72 -15.65 -4.04 4.50
CA SER A 72 -14.70 -3.07 3.95
C SER A 72 -15.37 -1.73 3.60
N MET A 73 -16.70 -1.68 3.57
CA MET A 73 -17.44 -0.43 3.39
C MET A 73 -17.50 0.40 4.69
N LYS A 74 -17.04 -0.12 5.84
CA LYS A 74 -16.93 0.67 7.08
C LYS A 74 -15.91 1.80 6.91
N PRO A 75 -16.08 2.95 7.60
CA PRO A 75 -15.18 4.08 7.46
C PRO A 75 -13.72 3.70 7.66
N LEU A 76 -12.82 4.29 6.88
CA LEU A 76 -11.39 3.98 6.91
C LEU A 76 -10.78 4.28 8.28
N TRP A 77 -11.25 5.30 9.00
CA TRP A 77 -10.81 5.52 10.40
C TRP A 77 -11.31 4.49 11.41
N ILE A 78 -12.27 3.64 11.05
CA ILE A 78 -12.62 2.44 11.82
C ILE A 78 -11.70 1.26 11.44
N GLN A 79 -11.27 1.20 10.17
CA GLN A 79 -10.39 0.12 9.68
C GLN A 79 -8.93 0.30 10.14
N VAL A 80 -8.39 1.52 10.02
CA VAL A 80 -6.97 1.82 10.26
C VAL A 80 -6.48 1.36 11.65
N PRO A 81 -7.17 1.62 12.77
CA PRO A 81 -6.68 1.19 14.09
C PRO A 81 -6.59 -0.34 14.23
N GLU A 82 -7.55 -1.08 13.64
CA GLU A 82 -7.58 -2.54 13.72
C GLU A 82 -6.51 -3.17 12.82
N PHE A 83 -6.33 -2.66 11.60
CA PHE A 83 -5.21 -3.08 10.74
C PHE A 83 -3.87 -2.73 11.36
N ARG A 84 -3.72 -1.51 11.90
CA ARG A 84 -2.52 -1.07 12.60
C ARG A 84 -2.14 -2.04 13.72
N LYS A 85 -3.10 -2.41 14.58
CA LYS A 85 -2.85 -3.34 15.68
C LYS A 85 -2.27 -4.68 15.20
N VAL A 86 -2.82 -5.25 14.12
CA VAL A 86 -2.33 -6.51 13.58
C VAL A 86 -0.97 -6.34 12.90
N ILE A 87 -0.81 -5.30 12.08
CA ILE A 87 0.42 -5.00 11.36
C ILE A 87 1.57 -4.74 12.35
N GLU A 88 1.37 -3.94 13.39
CA GLU A 88 2.39 -3.66 14.42
C GLU A 88 2.80 -4.91 15.18
N LYS A 89 1.87 -5.85 15.43
CA LYS A 89 2.19 -7.14 16.05
C LYS A 89 3.10 -7.97 15.15
N ILE A 90 2.84 -8.01 13.84
CA ILE A 90 3.69 -8.72 12.87
C ILE A 90 5.07 -8.08 12.81
N MET A 91 5.13 -6.75 12.69
CA MET A 91 6.38 -5.98 12.66
C MET A 91 7.25 -6.21 13.90
N THR A 92 6.64 -6.22 15.09
CA THR A 92 7.35 -6.45 16.36
C THR A 92 8.04 -7.82 16.38
N ALA A 93 7.43 -8.83 15.77
CA ALA A 93 8.00 -10.17 15.69
C ALA A 93 9.06 -10.33 14.59
N ARG A 94 9.33 -9.28 13.80
CA ARG A 94 10.17 -9.28 12.59
C ARG A 94 11.07 -8.04 12.58
N PRO A 95 12.06 -7.94 13.49
CA PRO A 95 12.88 -6.73 13.67
C PRO A 95 13.66 -6.34 12.40
N GLU A 96 13.94 -7.29 11.51
CA GLU A 96 14.56 -7.11 10.19
C GLU A 96 13.69 -6.33 9.19
N GLY A 97 12.41 -6.12 9.50
CA GLY A 97 11.46 -5.39 8.67
C GLY A 97 10.56 -6.29 7.83
N VAL A 98 9.48 -5.71 7.31
CA VAL A 98 8.45 -6.38 6.52
C VAL A 98 8.17 -5.63 5.23
N HIS A 99 7.60 -6.32 4.24
CA HIS A 99 6.93 -5.68 3.11
C HIS A 99 5.44 -5.60 3.37
N VAL A 100 4.80 -4.56 2.85
CA VAL A 100 3.36 -4.34 2.94
C VAL A 100 2.85 -4.08 1.52
N LEU A 101 1.98 -4.96 1.03
CA LEU A 101 1.37 -4.88 -0.29
C LEU A 101 -0.13 -4.67 -0.15
N CYS A 102 -0.64 -3.58 -0.70
CA CYS A 102 -2.00 -3.14 -0.45
C CYS A 102 -2.72 -2.82 -1.74
N PHE A 103 -3.85 -3.47 -1.96
CA PHE A 103 -4.61 -3.41 -3.20
C PHE A 103 -5.78 -2.45 -3.09
N SER A 104 -6.03 -1.64 -4.13
CA SER A 104 -7.23 -0.79 -4.24
C SER A 104 -7.41 0.08 -2.99
N GLN A 105 -8.58 0.09 -2.36
CA GLN A 105 -8.84 0.78 -1.08
C GLN A 105 -7.80 0.47 0.01
N GLY A 106 -7.26 -0.75 0.04
CA GLY A 106 -6.24 -1.17 1.00
C GLY A 106 -4.99 -0.30 0.97
N GLY A 107 -4.62 0.29 -0.17
CA GLY A 107 -3.48 1.22 -0.26
C GLY A 107 -3.66 2.47 0.60
N LEU A 108 -4.88 3.00 0.69
CA LEU A 108 -5.21 4.11 1.57
C LEU A 108 -5.18 3.71 3.04
N VAL A 109 -5.69 2.52 3.38
CA VAL A 109 -5.61 1.95 4.73
C VAL A 109 -4.15 1.81 5.15
N CYS A 110 -3.32 1.18 4.33
CA CYS A 110 -1.89 1.01 4.61
C CYS A 110 -1.18 2.36 4.73
N ARG A 111 -1.41 3.30 3.81
CA ARG A 111 -0.83 4.64 3.90
C ARG A 111 -1.15 5.30 5.25
N ALA A 112 -2.41 5.26 5.69
CA ALA A 112 -2.81 5.82 6.98
C ALA A 112 -2.23 5.05 8.18
N VAL A 113 -2.13 3.71 8.10
CA VAL A 113 -1.42 2.90 9.12
C VAL A 113 0.03 3.37 9.24
N LEU A 114 0.75 3.50 8.12
CA LEU A 114 2.16 3.89 8.13
C LEU A 114 2.35 5.33 8.59
N SER A 115 1.46 6.25 8.22
CA SER A 115 1.46 7.60 8.78
C SER A 115 1.17 7.62 10.29
N THR A 116 0.38 6.70 10.82
CA THR A 116 0.00 6.73 12.24
C THR A 116 0.85 5.84 13.16
N SER A 117 1.77 5.04 12.62
CA SER A 117 2.62 4.10 13.36
C SER A 117 4.07 4.60 13.51
N PRO A 118 4.47 5.20 14.66
CA PRO A 118 5.78 5.84 14.81
C PRO A 118 6.99 4.90 14.76
N ASN A 119 6.76 3.61 15.02
CA ASN A 119 7.82 2.62 15.11
C ASN A 119 7.74 1.55 14.01
N HIS A 120 6.98 1.79 12.93
CA HIS A 120 6.90 0.80 11.87
C HIS A 120 8.28 0.57 11.23
N ASN A 121 8.52 -0.68 10.81
CA ASN A 121 9.75 -1.12 10.15
C ASN A 121 9.48 -1.63 8.72
N VAL A 122 8.44 -1.11 8.06
CA VAL A 122 8.19 -1.36 6.63
C VAL A 122 9.40 -1.04 5.79
N HIS A 123 9.92 -2.05 5.12
CA HIS A 123 10.92 -1.91 4.09
C HIS A 123 10.26 -1.41 2.81
N THR A 124 9.38 -2.21 2.22
CA THR A 124 8.69 -1.86 0.97
C THR A 124 7.20 -1.71 1.21
N PHE A 125 6.63 -0.55 0.87
CA PHE A 125 5.20 -0.35 0.70
C PHE A 125 4.85 -0.42 -0.78
N ILE A 126 4.12 -1.46 -1.19
CA ILE A 126 3.62 -1.65 -2.55
C ILE A 126 2.14 -1.27 -2.58
N SER A 127 1.81 -0.17 -3.26
CA SER A 127 0.43 0.23 -3.52
C SER A 127 0.01 -0.30 -4.89
N LEU A 128 -0.90 -1.28 -4.90
CA LEU A 128 -1.36 -1.96 -6.09
C LEU A 128 -2.72 -1.40 -6.53
N SER A 129 -2.68 -0.51 -7.53
CA SER A 129 -3.84 0.17 -8.12
C SER A 129 -4.78 0.81 -7.10
N SER A 130 -4.24 1.66 -6.23
CA SER A 130 -4.98 2.28 -5.13
C SER A 130 -5.39 3.72 -5.46
N PRO A 131 -6.56 4.22 -5.03
CA PRO A 131 -6.94 5.62 -5.27
C PRO A 131 -6.20 6.56 -4.28
N LEU A 132 -4.88 6.67 -4.36
CA LEU A 132 -4.06 7.34 -3.35
C LEU A 132 -4.33 8.85 -3.26
N ALA A 133 -4.68 9.48 -4.38
CA ALA A 133 -5.13 10.86 -4.46
C ALA A 133 -6.68 10.99 -4.47
N GLY A 134 -7.40 9.89 -4.25
CA GLY A 134 -8.85 9.83 -4.22
C GLY A 134 -9.48 9.24 -5.47
N GLN A 135 -10.82 9.24 -5.50
CA GLN A 135 -11.66 8.75 -6.58
C GLN A 135 -12.63 9.86 -7.02
N TYR A 136 -12.79 10.02 -8.33
CA TYR A 136 -13.80 10.86 -8.95
C TYR A 136 -14.20 10.33 -10.32
N GLY A 137 -15.22 9.47 -10.35
CA GLY A 137 -15.75 8.93 -11.60
C GLY A 137 -16.88 7.95 -11.35
N ASP A 138 -17.69 7.75 -12.39
CA ASP A 138 -18.64 6.64 -12.43
C ASP A 138 -17.86 5.33 -12.58
N THR A 139 -18.33 4.27 -11.93
CA THR A 139 -17.67 2.95 -12.00
C THR A 139 -18.69 1.83 -12.06
N ASP A 140 -18.49 0.91 -12.99
CA ASP A 140 -19.28 -0.33 -13.08
C ASP A 140 -19.05 -1.25 -11.87
N TYR A 141 -17.97 -1.02 -11.10
CA TYR A 141 -17.64 -1.77 -9.89
C TYR A 141 -18.70 -1.57 -8.78
N LEU A 142 -19.41 -0.44 -8.79
CA LEU A 142 -20.52 -0.13 -7.90
C LEU A 142 -21.77 0.19 -8.73
N ASN A 143 -22.06 -0.63 -9.74
CA ASN A 143 -23.19 -0.48 -10.65
C ASN A 143 -24.59 -0.42 -9.99
N TRP A 144 -24.72 -0.73 -8.70
CA TRP A 144 -25.94 -0.48 -7.93
C TRP A 144 -26.19 1.00 -7.65
N LEU A 145 -25.19 1.86 -7.84
CA LEU A 145 -25.32 3.28 -7.65
C LEU A 145 -25.90 3.92 -8.93
N PRO A 146 -26.80 4.92 -8.83
CA PRO A 146 -27.42 5.57 -9.99
C PRO A 146 -26.38 6.15 -10.97
N GLY A 147 -26.68 6.20 -12.28
CA GLY A 147 -25.77 6.68 -13.34
C GLY A 147 -25.39 8.18 -13.31
N CYS A 148 -25.50 8.84 -12.16
CA CYS A 148 -25.09 10.23 -11.91
C CYS A 148 -24.17 10.37 -10.69
N VAL A 149 -23.53 9.28 -10.23
CA VAL A 149 -22.65 9.24 -9.06
C VAL A 149 -21.58 10.31 -9.15
N LYS A 150 -20.88 10.43 -10.29
CA LYS A 150 -19.85 11.45 -10.48
C LYS A 150 -20.32 12.87 -10.14
N LYS A 151 -21.55 13.23 -10.51
CA LYS A 151 -22.10 14.59 -10.33
C LYS A 151 -22.84 14.79 -9.01
N THR A 152 -23.24 13.72 -8.33
CA THR A 152 -24.14 13.81 -7.15
C THR A 152 -23.55 13.20 -5.89
N ALA A 153 -22.48 12.41 -5.99
CA ALA A 153 -21.86 11.74 -4.85
C ALA A 153 -21.44 12.73 -3.76
N PHE A 154 -21.05 13.95 -4.10
CA PHE A 154 -20.70 14.98 -3.12
C PHE A 154 -21.84 15.30 -2.14
N LEU A 155 -23.11 15.27 -2.61
CA LEU A 155 -24.30 15.53 -1.78
C LEU A 155 -24.44 14.47 -0.66
N PHE A 156 -24.04 13.24 -0.98
CA PHE A 156 -24.05 12.12 -0.04
C PHE A 156 -22.76 12.08 0.79
N CYS A 157 -21.59 12.10 0.14
CA CYS A 157 -20.30 11.82 0.77
C CYS A 157 -19.81 12.91 1.71
N TYR A 158 -20.14 14.18 1.49
CA TYR A 158 -19.61 15.30 2.31
C TYR A 158 -20.55 15.71 3.45
N ASN A 159 -21.30 14.75 3.98
CA ASN A 159 -22.10 14.91 5.19
C ASN A 159 -21.84 13.75 6.17
N LYS A 160 -22.35 13.88 7.40
CA LYS A 160 -22.13 12.89 8.48
C LYS A 160 -22.59 11.48 8.12
N VAL A 161 -23.67 11.36 7.33
CA VAL A 161 -24.21 10.05 6.92
C VAL A 161 -23.30 9.39 5.89
N GLY A 162 -22.85 10.14 4.88
CA GLY A 162 -21.95 9.61 3.85
C GLY A 162 -20.60 9.15 4.40
N GLN A 163 -20.07 9.87 5.40
CA GLN A 163 -18.83 9.49 6.10
C GLN A 163 -18.95 8.22 6.97
N HIS A 164 -20.11 7.55 6.97
CA HIS A 164 -20.22 6.16 7.46
C HIS A 164 -19.84 5.11 6.40
N PHE A 165 -19.46 5.52 5.19
CA PHE A 165 -19.09 4.62 4.08
C PHE A 165 -17.67 4.91 3.57
N SER A 166 -16.81 3.90 3.50
CA SER A 166 -15.39 4.07 3.13
C SER A 166 -15.18 4.69 1.76
N PHE A 167 -16.02 4.44 0.76
CA PHE A 167 -15.87 5.06 -0.55
C PHE A 167 -16.04 6.59 -0.52
N CYS A 168 -16.74 7.13 0.50
CA CYS A 168 -16.84 8.57 0.72
C CYS A 168 -15.62 9.16 1.44
N ASP A 169 -14.82 8.34 2.13
CA ASP A 169 -13.58 8.76 2.79
C ASP A 169 -12.49 9.14 1.78
N TYR A 170 -12.61 8.70 0.53
CA TYR A 170 -11.68 9.06 -0.55
C TYR A 170 -12.36 9.56 -1.82
N TRP A 171 -13.64 9.93 -1.74
CA TRP A 171 -14.28 10.70 -2.82
C TRP A 171 -13.66 12.10 -2.87
N ASN A 172 -12.99 12.43 -3.97
CA ASN A 172 -12.26 13.67 -4.16
C ASN A 172 -12.84 14.46 -5.34
N ASP A 173 -13.88 15.25 -5.08
CA ASP A 173 -14.57 16.03 -6.10
C ASP A 173 -13.78 17.32 -6.42
N PRO A 174 -13.25 17.48 -7.64
CA PRO A 174 -12.49 18.67 -8.04
C PRO A 174 -13.36 19.93 -8.18
N HIS A 175 -14.68 19.79 -8.31
CA HIS A 175 -15.63 20.90 -8.48
C HIS A 175 -16.21 21.40 -7.16
N HIS A 176 -16.20 20.55 -6.12
CA HIS A 176 -16.75 20.87 -4.80
C HIS A 176 -15.69 20.87 -3.70
N ARG A 177 -14.53 21.48 -3.98
CA ARG A 177 -13.36 21.51 -3.08
C ARG A 177 -13.67 21.99 -1.66
N ALA A 178 -14.49 23.03 -1.50
CA ALA A 178 -14.87 23.52 -0.17
C ALA A 178 -15.69 22.48 0.63
N CYS A 179 -16.59 21.74 -0.03
CA CYS A 179 -17.34 20.66 0.58
C CYS A 179 -16.42 19.46 0.89
N TYR A 180 -15.51 19.11 -0.01
CA TYR A 180 -14.51 18.06 0.22
C TYR A 180 -13.65 18.35 1.45
N LEU A 181 -13.02 19.53 1.53
CA LEU A 181 -12.14 19.88 2.65
C LEU A 181 -12.88 19.95 3.99
N LYS A 182 -14.17 20.28 3.98
CA LYS A 182 -15.00 20.38 5.18
C LYS A 182 -15.62 19.05 5.61
N GLY A 183 -16.05 18.24 4.64
CA GLY A 183 -16.93 17.08 4.85
C GLY A 183 -16.22 15.73 4.75
N ASN A 184 -15.10 15.63 4.06
CA ASN A 184 -14.31 14.40 4.01
C ASN A 184 -13.38 14.33 5.22
N THR A 185 -13.51 13.26 6.02
CA THR A 185 -12.84 13.11 7.31
C THR A 185 -11.55 12.29 7.23
N PHE A 186 -11.19 11.77 6.05
CA PHE A 186 -10.07 10.85 5.90
C PHE A 186 -9.01 11.36 4.92
N LEU A 187 -9.35 11.53 3.64
CA LEU A 187 -8.38 11.86 2.60
C LEU A 187 -7.72 13.23 2.79
N PRO A 188 -8.44 14.34 3.09
CA PRO A 188 -7.79 15.63 3.34
C PRO A 188 -6.82 15.62 4.54
N PRO A 189 -7.16 15.03 5.71
CA PRO A 189 -6.20 14.88 6.80
C PRO A 189 -4.91 14.14 6.41
N ILE A 190 -5.01 12.94 5.81
CA ILE A 190 -3.81 12.15 5.50
C ILE A 190 -3.00 12.73 4.33
N ASN A 191 -3.57 13.62 3.53
CA ASN A 191 -2.85 14.39 2.50
C ASN A 191 -2.27 15.70 3.04
N GLY A 192 -2.56 16.07 4.29
CA GLY A 192 -2.17 17.35 4.87
C GLY A 192 -2.79 18.56 4.16
N GLU A 193 -3.97 18.37 3.55
CA GLU A 193 -4.73 19.44 2.90
C GLU A 193 -5.45 20.32 3.93
N ILE A 194 -5.68 19.78 5.12
CA ILE A 194 -6.19 20.52 6.28
C ILE A 194 -5.18 20.41 7.44
N PRO A 195 -4.97 21.48 8.21
CA PRO A 195 -4.07 21.44 9.37
C PRO A 195 -4.68 20.59 10.50
N HIS A 196 -3.85 19.79 11.15
CA HIS A 196 -4.19 19.07 12.38
C HIS A 196 -2.94 18.84 13.24
N GLN A 197 -3.13 18.59 14.54
CA GLN A 197 -2.03 18.53 15.52
C GLN A 197 -1.00 17.41 15.25
N HIS A 198 -1.37 16.36 14.53
CA HIS A 198 -0.52 15.20 14.26
C HIS A 198 0.21 15.25 12.91
N LEU A 199 0.02 16.31 12.11
CA LEU A 199 0.50 16.36 10.73
C LEU A 199 2.01 16.13 10.63
N LYS A 200 2.78 16.76 11.54
CA LYS A 200 4.23 16.59 11.61
C LYS A 200 4.63 15.14 11.94
N ASP A 201 4.02 14.56 12.96
CA ASP A 201 4.32 13.17 13.35
C ASP A 201 3.96 12.20 12.22
N TRP A 202 2.83 12.43 11.54
CA TRP A 202 2.40 11.59 10.43
C TRP A 202 3.35 11.62 9.25
N ARG A 203 3.89 12.80 8.94
CA ARG A 203 4.96 12.97 7.96
C ARG A 203 6.21 12.20 8.36
N GLU A 204 6.70 12.37 9.59
CA GLU A 204 7.92 11.68 10.04
C GLU A 204 7.78 10.16 10.04
N ASN A 205 6.59 9.66 10.41
CA ASN A 205 6.29 8.24 10.36
C ASN A 205 6.31 7.73 8.91
N PHE A 206 5.61 8.41 8.00
CA PHE A 206 5.58 8.02 6.58
C PHE A 206 6.98 7.96 5.95
N LEU A 207 7.88 8.87 6.32
CA LEU A 207 9.26 8.90 5.82
C LEU A 207 10.14 7.72 6.25
N ARG A 208 9.67 6.87 7.18
CA ARG A 208 10.37 5.65 7.61
C ARG A 208 10.33 4.54 6.56
N ILE A 209 9.38 4.59 5.62
CA ILE A 209 9.28 3.65 4.47
C ILE A 209 10.63 3.66 3.72
N LYS A 210 11.21 2.49 3.42
CA LYS A 210 12.47 2.40 2.66
C LYS A 210 12.26 2.42 1.15
N LYS A 211 11.18 1.82 0.65
CA LYS A 211 10.76 1.89 -0.74
C LYS A 211 9.25 1.97 -0.83
N MET A 212 8.74 2.86 -1.67
CA MET A 212 7.34 2.95 -2.04
C MET A 212 7.19 2.64 -3.52
N VAL A 213 6.37 1.64 -3.84
CA VAL A 213 6.13 1.18 -5.20
C VAL A 213 4.69 1.49 -5.56
N LEU A 214 4.50 2.30 -6.58
CA LEU A 214 3.20 2.78 -7.04
C LEU A 214 2.85 2.05 -8.35
N ILE A 215 1.87 1.16 -8.31
CA ILE A 215 1.48 0.32 -9.45
C ILE A 215 0.08 0.72 -9.90
N GLY A 216 -0.13 0.88 -11.20
CA GLY A 216 -1.43 1.22 -11.78
C GLY A 216 -1.34 1.29 -13.31
N GLY A 217 -2.46 1.54 -13.99
CA GLY A 217 -2.45 1.56 -15.45
C GLY A 217 -3.74 2.05 -16.09
N PRO A 218 -3.68 2.42 -17.38
CA PRO A 218 -4.77 3.11 -18.08
C PRO A 218 -6.03 2.27 -18.26
N ASP A 219 -5.89 0.94 -18.30
CA ASP A 219 -7.00 0.01 -18.56
C ASP A 219 -7.70 -0.49 -17.28
N ASP A 220 -7.34 0.05 -16.11
CA ASP A 220 -7.86 -0.36 -14.79
C ASP A 220 -9.40 -0.41 -14.77
N GLY A 221 -10.04 0.67 -15.24
CA GLY A 221 -11.49 0.75 -15.42
C GLY A 221 -12.32 0.93 -14.14
N VAL A 222 -11.69 1.10 -12.97
CA VAL A 222 -12.37 1.38 -11.70
C VAL A 222 -11.81 2.65 -11.04
N ILE A 223 -10.49 2.72 -10.89
CA ILE A 223 -9.82 3.89 -10.34
C ILE A 223 -9.88 5.02 -11.35
N THR A 224 -10.50 6.13 -10.96
CA THR A 224 -10.75 7.28 -11.85
C THR A 224 -10.36 8.57 -11.15
N PRO A 225 -9.37 9.33 -11.66
CA PRO A 225 -8.49 8.95 -12.78
C PRO A 225 -7.55 7.81 -12.35
N TRP A 226 -7.14 6.95 -13.29
CA TRP A 226 -6.24 5.81 -12.97
C TRP A 226 -4.89 6.27 -12.42
N GLN A 227 -4.45 7.48 -12.79
CA GLN A 227 -3.26 8.14 -12.27
C GLN A 227 -3.33 8.40 -10.75
N SER A 228 -4.51 8.28 -10.13
CA SER A 228 -4.64 8.30 -8.66
C SER A 228 -3.81 7.20 -7.99
N SER A 229 -3.55 6.09 -8.70
CA SER A 229 -2.59 5.05 -8.28
C SER A 229 -1.14 5.52 -8.17
N HIS A 230 -0.82 6.63 -8.82
CA HIS A 230 0.49 7.27 -8.82
C HIS A 230 0.43 8.66 -8.17
N PHE A 231 -0.57 8.94 -7.33
CA PHE A 231 -0.82 10.26 -6.72
C PHE A 231 -1.12 11.40 -7.74
N GLY A 232 -1.42 11.09 -9.00
CA GLY A 232 -1.98 12.06 -9.95
C GLY A 232 -3.48 12.23 -9.76
N PHE A 233 -4.02 13.42 -10.03
CA PHE A 233 -5.45 13.69 -9.86
C PHE A 233 -5.92 14.87 -10.70
N TYR A 234 -7.23 14.99 -10.87
CA TYR A 234 -7.88 16.08 -11.60
C TYR A 234 -7.64 17.46 -10.98
N ASP A 235 -7.46 18.47 -11.84
CA ASP A 235 -7.72 19.87 -11.50
C ASP A 235 -9.20 20.24 -11.69
N SER A 236 -9.52 21.54 -11.58
CA SER A 236 -10.89 22.04 -11.72
C SER A 236 -11.49 21.88 -13.13
N ASN A 237 -10.65 21.66 -14.15
CA ASN A 237 -11.10 21.40 -15.52
C ASN A 237 -11.20 19.89 -15.82
N GLU A 238 -10.92 19.04 -14.83
CA GLU A 238 -10.74 17.60 -14.99
C GLU A 238 -9.55 17.21 -15.88
N ASP A 239 -8.55 18.10 -15.99
CA ASP A 239 -7.26 17.74 -16.57
C ASP A 239 -6.43 17.01 -15.51
N VAL A 240 -5.77 15.92 -15.89
CA VAL A 240 -4.95 15.14 -14.94
C VAL A 240 -3.67 15.90 -14.63
N VAL A 241 -3.50 16.25 -13.36
CA VAL A 241 -2.27 16.81 -12.80
C VAL A 241 -1.44 15.70 -12.17
N GLU A 242 -0.24 15.50 -12.70
CA GLU A 242 0.71 14.50 -12.21
C GLU A 242 1.19 14.76 -10.77
N MET A 243 1.60 13.70 -10.06
CA MET A 243 2.05 13.71 -8.65
C MET A 243 2.93 14.92 -8.30
N ARG A 244 3.98 15.18 -9.09
CA ARG A 244 4.98 16.22 -8.79
C ARG A 244 4.41 17.64 -8.89
N ASN A 245 3.27 17.79 -9.54
CA ASN A 245 2.59 19.08 -9.72
C ASN A 245 1.47 19.32 -8.70
N GLN A 246 1.10 18.31 -7.92
CA GLN A 246 0.11 18.40 -6.85
C GLN A 246 0.59 19.27 -5.68
N ALA A 247 -0.35 19.95 -5.02
CA ALA A 247 -0.05 20.85 -3.90
C ALA A 247 0.60 20.11 -2.71
N PHE A 248 0.08 18.95 -2.34
CA PHE A 248 0.64 18.13 -1.24
C PHE A 248 2.08 17.69 -1.52
N TYR A 249 2.43 17.45 -2.79
CA TYR A 249 3.78 17.09 -3.19
C TYR A 249 4.69 18.32 -3.13
N LYS A 250 4.29 19.43 -3.74
CA LYS A 250 5.08 20.68 -3.77
C LYS A 250 5.41 21.18 -2.36
N ASN A 251 4.42 21.11 -1.47
CA ASN A 251 4.52 21.51 -0.07
C ASN A 251 5.08 20.41 0.84
N ASP A 252 5.33 19.21 0.29
CA ASP A 252 5.84 18.03 1.01
C ASP A 252 5.08 17.70 2.32
N THR A 253 3.75 17.84 2.28
CA THR A 253 2.88 17.86 3.47
C THR A 253 2.98 16.59 4.32
N PHE A 254 3.12 15.44 3.67
CA PHE A 254 3.29 14.13 4.32
C PHE A 254 4.61 13.43 3.94
N GLY A 255 5.56 14.15 3.33
CA GLY A 255 6.90 13.62 3.05
C GLY A 255 7.08 12.93 1.70
N LEU A 256 6.09 12.95 0.80
CA LEU A 256 6.17 12.29 -0.51
C LEU A 256 7.28 12.84 -1.40
N LYS A 257 7.48 14.17 -1.42
CA LYS A 257 8.55 14.80 -2.21
C LYS A 257 9.91 14.47 -1.62
N THR A 258 10.02 14.43 -0.28
CA THR A 258 11.24 13.97 0.39
C THR A 258 11.55 12.50 0.07
N LEU A 259 10.55 11.63 0.07
CA LEU A 259 10.71 10.21 -0.27
C LEU A 259 11.11 10.01 -1.74
N ASP A 260 10.50 10.75 -2.67
CA ASP A 260 10.83 10.74 -4.10
C ASP A 260 12.25 11.27 -4.35
N ALA A 261 12.62 12.39 -3.72
CA ALA A 261 13.98 12.96 -3.83
C ALA A 261 15.07 12.03 -3.28
N ARG A 262 14.72 11.13 -2.34
CA ARG A 262 15.63 10.09 -1.82
C ARG A 262 15.83 8.92 -2.80
N GLY A 263 15.08 8.88 -3.91
CA GLY A 263 15.07 7.77 -4.86
C GLY A 263 14.29 6.55 -4.35
N ASP A 264 13.41 6.75 -3.38
CA ASP A 264 12.66 5.67 -2.72
C ASP A 264 11.26 5.47 -3.27
N VAL A 265 10.81 6.32 -4.18
CA VAL A 265 9.56 6.15 -4.92
C VAL A 265 9.85 5.50 -6.27
N SER A 266 9.11 4.45 -6.61
CA SER A 266 9.18 3.77 -7.89
C SER A 266 7.78 3.62 -8.48
N VAL A 267 7.62 4.00 -9.74
CA VAL A 267 6.35 3.90 -10.46
C VAL A 267 6.43 2.72 -11.43
N CYS A 268 5.39 1.89 -11.45
CA CYS A 268 5.19 0.86 -12.46
C CYS A 268 3.85 1.10 -13.16
N VAL A 269 3.90 1.38 -14.47
CA VAL A 269 2.72 1.50 -15.32
C VAL A 269 2.56 0.22 -16.11
N GLN A 270 1.38 -0.40 -16.09
CA GLN A 270 1.09 -1.59 -16.88
C GLN A 270 -0.26 -1.42 -17.61
N SER A 271 -0.25 -1.49 -18.94
CA SER A 271 -1.47 -1.49 -19.75
C SER A 271 -2.10 -2.89 -19.85
N GLY A 272 -3.36 -2.95 -20.27
CA GLY A 272 -4.11 -4.18 -20.51
C GLY A 272 -4.58 -4.91 -19.25
N VAL A 273 -4.51 -4.28 -18.07
CA VAL A 273 -4.89 -4.90 -16.80
C VAL A 273 -6.15 -4.24 -16.25
N LYS A 274 -7.23 -5.01 -16.14
CA LYS A 274 -8.46 -4.61 -15.45
C LYS A 274 -8.24 -4.60 -13.93
N HIS A 275 -9.00 -3.76 -13.21
CA HIS A 275 -8.84 -3.57 -11.76
C HIS A 275 -8.82 -4.89 -10.97
N THR A 276 -9.74 -5.80 -11.25
CA THR A 276 -9.87 -7.11 -10.58
C THR A 276 -8.73 -8.10 -10.90
N ASN A 277 -7.84 -7.75 -11.84
CA ASN A 277 -6.81 -8.65 -12.33
C ASN A 277 -5.41 -8.26 -11.83
N TRP A 278 -5.23 -7.12 -11.16
CA TRP A 278 -3.91 -6.65 -10.70
C TRP A 278 -3.20 -7.65 -9.78
N HIS A 279 -3.92 -8.28 -8.86
CA HIS A 279 -3.36 -9.25 -7.90
C HIS A 279 -3.38 -10.70 -8.42
N SER A 280 -3.86 -10.95 -9.64
CA SER A 280 -3.95 -12.30 -10.23
C SER A 280 -3.19 -12.43 -11.55
N ASN A 281 -2.57 -11.35 -12.03
CA ASN A 281 -1.79 -11.31 -13.25
C ASN A 281 -0.29 -11.53 -12.98
N PHE A 282 0.26 -12.65 -13.47
CA PHE A 282 1.67 -12.99 -13.27
C PHE A 282 2.64 -12.00 -13.93
N THR A 283 2.28 -11.41 -15.07
CA THR A 283 3.10 -10.39 -15.72
C THR A 283 3.22 -9.13 -14.86
N VAL A 284 2.13 -8.70 -14.21
CA VAL A 284 2.18 -7.61 -13.20
C VAL A 284 3.14 -7.98 -12.08
N PHE A 285 3.03 -9.20 -11.55
CA PHE A 285 3.91 -9.67 -10.48
C PHE A 285 5.40 -9.59 -10.88
N LYS A 286 5.77 -10.18 -12.01
CA LYS A 286 7.16 -10.19 -12.51
C LYS A 286 7.68 -8.78 -12.80
N ASN A 287 6.88 -7.94 -13.44
CA ASN A 287 7.34 -6.61 -13.89
C ASN A 287 7.39 -5.59 -12.75
N CYS A 288 6.42 -5.63 -11.84
CA CYS A 288 6.16 -4.54 -10.91
C CYS A 288 6.36 -4.89 -9.43
N ILE A 289 6.34 -6.17 -9.04
CA ILE A 289 6.29 -6.58 -7.62
C ILE A 289 7.55 -7.32 -7.19
N GLU A 290 7.92 -8.38 -7.90
CA GLU A 290 8.96 -9.36 -7.50
C GLU A 290 10.25 -8.71 -6.99
N LYS A 291 10.84 -7.80 -7.77
CA LYS A 291 12.14 -7.17 -7.45
C LYS A 291 12.14 -6.34 -6.15
N TRP A 292 10.97 -6.07 -5.58
CA TRP A 292 10.81 -5.28 -4.36
C TRP A 292 10.53 -6.11 -3.11
N LEU A 293 10.41 -7.43 -3.27
CA LEU A 293 10.18 -8.40 -2.20
C LEU A 293 11.50 -9.10 -1.79
N ILE A 294 12.54 -8.30 -1.56
CA ILE A 294 13.89 -8.75 -1.13
C ILE A 294 14.16 -8.47 0.35
#